data_AF-A0A961RM17-F1
#
_entry.id   AF-A0A961RM17-F1
#
_cell.length_a   1.000
_cell.length_b   1.000
_cell.length_c   1.000
_cell.angle_alpha   90.00
_cell.angle_beta   90.00
_cell.angle_gamma   90.00
#
_symmetry.space_group_name_H-M   'P 1'
#
loop_
_entity.id
_entity.type
_entity.pdbx_description
1 polymer ?
#
loop_
_entity_poly.entity_id
_entity_poly.type
_entity_poly.pdbx_seq_one_letter_code
_entity_poly.pdbx_strand_id
1 'polypeptide(L)' 'WRAHLQDHGIGIEADFRWPNGARSIYFRDPAGNSIEFAEPSIWGLE' A
#
# COMPACT_ATOMS: atom_id res chain seq x y z
N TRP A 1 -0.88 -8.28 -1.47
CA TRP A 1 -1.70 -7.52 -0.49
C TRP A 1 -2.99 -6.96 -1.07
N ARG A 2 -2.98 -6.25 -2.21
CA ARG A 2 -4.19 -5.61 -2.79
C ARG A 2 -5.40 -6.54 -2.90
N ALA A 3 -5.28 -7.70 -3.55
CA ALA A 3 -6.39 -8.64 -3.70
C ALA A 3 -6.98 -9.07 -2.35
N HIS A 4 -6.11 -9.46 -1.41
CA HIS A 4 -6.53 -9.84 -0.06
C HIS A 4 -7.31 -8.73 0.65
N LEU A 5 -6.85 -7.47 0.57
CA LEU A 5 -7.57 -6.33 1.16
C LEU A 5 -8.94 -6.13 0.49
N GLN A 6 -9.00 -6.19 -0.84
CA GLN A 6 -10.24 -6.03 -1.60
C GLN A 6 -11.25 -7.15 -1.33
N ASP A 7 -10.79 -8.39 -1.18
CA ASP A 7 -11.63 -9.55 -0.83
C ASP A 7 -12.26 -9.41 0.56
N HIS A 8 -11.66 -8.60 1.44
CA HIS A 8 -12.20 -8.26 2.77
C HIS A 8 -12.95 -6.93 2.79
N GLY A 9 -13.25 -6.34 1.62
CA GLY A 9 -13.98 -5.08 1.51
C GLY A 9 -13.19 -3.84 1.94
N ILE A 10 -11.86 -3.95 2.09
CA ILE A 10 -11.00 -2.82 2.43
C ILE A 10 -10.64 -2.07 1.13
N GLY A 11 -11.10 -0.83 1.04
CA GLY A 11 -10.81 0.06 -0.08
C GLY A 11 -9.34 0.46 -0.14
N ILE A 12 -8.77 0.49 -1.35
CA ILE A 12 -7.46 1.07 -1.61
C ILE A 12 -7.65 2.57 -1.88
N GLU A 13 -7.07 3.40 -1.03
CA GLU A 13 -7.12 4.86 -1.14
C GLU A 13 -6.17 5.36 -2.24
N ALA A 14 -4.98 4.76 -2.34
CA ALA A 14 -4.00 5.09 -3.37
C ALA A 14 -3.08 3.91 -3.71
N ASP A 15 -2.57 3.91 -4.94
CA ASP A 15 -1.69 2.87 -5.51
C ASP A 15 -0.58 3.56 -6.32
N PHE A 16 0.63 3.64 -5.76
CA PHE A 16 1.74 4.39 -6.32
C PHE A 16 2.80 3.46 -6.90
N ARG A 17 3.30 3.83 -8.08
CA ARG A 17 4.53 3.29 -8.67
C ARG A 17 5.60 4.36 -8.67
N TRP A 18 6.69 4.10 -7.97
CA TRP A 18 7.83 4.99 -7.84
C TRP A 18 8.73 4.92 -9.09
N PRO A 19 9.56 5.95 -9.38
CA PRO A 19 10.44 5.94 -10.55
C PRO A 19 11.43 4.76 -10.60
N ASN A 20 11.80 4.22 -9.44
CA ASN A 20 12.64 3.03 -9.32
C ASN A 20 11.88 1.71 -9.51
N GLY A 21 10.60 1.76 -9.88
CA GLY A 21 9.74 0.59 -10.09
C GLY A 21 9.09 0.05 -8.82
N ALA A 22 9.50 0.50 -7.64
CA ALA A 22 8.92 0.11 -6.36
C ALA A 22 7.46 0.52 -6.27
N ARG A 23 6.69 -0.17 -5.43
CA ARG A 23 5.27 0.06 -5.24
C ARG A 23 4.92 0.31 -3.78
N SER A 24 4.00 1.24 -3.55
CA SER A 24 3.27 1.33 -2.29
C SER A 24 1.78 1.51 -2.49
N ILE A 25 0.99 1.01 -1.53
CA ILE A 25 -0.47 1.17 -1.49
C ILE A 25 -0.89 1.74 -0.14
N TYR A 26 -1.93 2.55 -0.14
CA TYR A 26 -2.51 3.16 1.05
C TYR A 26 -3.95 2.71 1.24
N PHE A 27 -4.35 2.46 2.48
CA PHE A 27 -5.72 2.09 2.87
C PHE A 27 -6.01 2.54 4.30
N ARG A 28 -7.28 2.42 4.72
CA ARG A 28 -7.74 2.80 6.06
C ARG A 28 -7.94 1.60 6.96
N ASP A 29 -7.47 1.70 8.18
CA ASP A 29 -7.85 0.77 9.25
C ASP A 29 -9.23 1.15 9.84
N PRO A 30 -9.82 0.33 10.74
CA PRO A 30 -11.11 0.63 11.34
C PRO A 30 -11.14 1.91 12.21
N ALA A 31 -9.98 2.41 12.66
CA ALA A 31 -9.88 3.65 13.42
C ALA A 31 -9.70 4.88 12.51
N GLY A 32 -9.60 4.69 11.19
CA GLY A 32 -9.40 5.75 10.20
C GLY A 32 -7.93 6.14 9.98
N ASN A 33 -6.98 5.42 10.56
CA ASN A 33 -5.56 5.66 10.32
C ASN A 33 -5.20 5.33 8.86
N SER A 34 -4.29 6.10 8.28
CA SER A 34 -3.70 5.78 6.97
C SER A 34 -2.60 4.76 7.18
N ILE A 35 -2.75 3.59 6.55
CA ILE A 35 -1.77 2.50 6.59
C ILE A 35 -1.14 2.37 5.21
N GLU A 36 0.18 2.29 5.19
CA GLU A 36 0.96 2.06 3.98
C GLU A 36 1.54 0.64 3.98
N PHE A 37 1.37 -0.07 2.87
CA PHE A 37 2.23 -1.20 2.52
C PHE A 37 3.16 -0.75 1.40
N ALA A 38 4.46 -0.77 1.68
CA ALA A 38 5.50 -0.35 0.76
C ALA A 38 6.57 -1.43 0.60
N GLU A 39 7.08 -1.56 -0.63
CA GLU A 39 8.28 -2.35 -0.89
C GLU A 39 9.52 -1.65 -0.27
N PRO A 40 10.46 -2.37 0.36
CA PRO A 40 11.63 -1.77 1.02
C PRO A 40 12.48 -0.89 0.10
N SER A 41 12.45 -1.17 -1.20
CA SER A 41 13.19 -0.44 -2.23
C SER A 41 12.77 1.02 -2.37
N ILE A 42 11.63 1.46 -1.81
CA ILE A 42 11.32 2.90 -1.72
C ILE A 42 12.31 3.67 -0.81
N TRP A 43 12.98 2.96 0.10
CA TRP A 43 14.04 3.49 0.98
C TRP A 43 15.44 3.04 0.56
N GLY A 44 15.59 2.42 -0.62
CA GLY A 44 16.87 1.92 -1.11
C GLY A 44 17.37 0.66 -0.37
N LEU A 45 16.47 -0.10 0.24
CA LEU A 45 16.76 -1.38 0.87
C LEU A 45 16.43 -2.53 -0.10
N GLU A 46 17.25 -3.59 -0.09
CA GLU A 46 17.02 -4.86 -0.80
C GLU A 46 16.45 -5.94 0.13
#